data_AF-A0A933VYW9-F1
#
_entry.id   AF-A0A933VYW9-F1
#
_cell.length_a   1.000
_cell.length_b   1.000
_cell.length_c   1.000
_cell.angle_alpha   90.00
_cell.angle_beta   90.00
_cell.angle_gamma   90.00
#
_symmetry.space_group_name_H-M   'P 1'
#
loop_
_entity.id
_entity.type
_entity.pdbx_description
1 polymer ?
#
loop_
_entity_poly.entity_id
_entity_poly.type
_entity_poly.pdbx_seq_one_letter_code
_entity_poly.pdbx_strand_id
1 'polypeptide(L)'
;MIALLVLRRLSLLLLSIFLTTAYSDPVAGGEYHVEQQVCSDCHTTHFSQHGRPPVGAEPGGPFAKLLLASSSTKLCLNCHDGSDVDAPDVLTPVSTSYSPDEFSAGGFFEYSGGIQSAKGHDLGLLPAQVPLSGMAASILSCTSCHDPHGNENYRNLKSRPGSGAGTPVVLSNPPLPMDTVFEQVRPDGRNPGQAYRLSNISYRSDMSKWCAECHDRALPNPLGTLPAHFQAHPADVSIASGAGLHVDEQHWLAGTGSGFGPATGDGAPGIPRVRFQTPSAPNYEAARLVSPTNEVFCETCHFAHGSPYEAGATWPFKSPGNIADAMAPCQQCHNQ
;
A
#
# COMPACT_ATOMS: atom_id res chain seq x y z
N MET A 1 30.50 -20.69 -52.10
CA MET A 1 30.32 -19.34 -51.52
C MET A 1 28.92 -19.13 -50.94
N ILE A 2 27.85 -19.48 -51.66
CA ILE A 2 26.46 -19.35 -51.17
C ILE A 2 26.17 -20.21 -49.92
N ALA A 3 26.63 -21.47 -49.89
CA ALA A 3 26.43 -22.36 -48.74
C ALA A 3 27.05 -21.83 -47.43
N LEU A 4 28.23 -21.19 -47.52
CA LEU A 4 28.92 -20.63 -46.34
C LEU A 4 28.18 -19.41 -45.76
N LEU A 5 27.55 -18.61 -46.63
CA LEU A 5 26.71 -17.48 -46.24
C LEU A 5 25.40 -17.92 -45.57
N VAL A 6 24.81 -19.03 -46.01
CA VAL A 6 23.60 -19.60 -45.40
C VAL A 6 23.88 -20.16 -44.00
N LEU A 7 24.96 -20.92 -43.83
CA LEU A 7 25.38 -21.47 -42.53
C LEU A 7 25.71 -20.36 -41.50
N ARG A 8 26.35 -19.27 -41.93
CA ARG A 8 26.67 -18.14 -41.04
C ARG A 8 25.42 -17.37 -40.60
N ARG A 9 24.42 -17.23 -41.48
CA ARG A 9 23.13 -16.61 -41.14
C ARG A 9 22.29 -17.50 -40.22
N LEU A 10 22.29 -18.82 -40.43
CA LEU A 10 21.60 -19.77 -39.55
C LEU A 10 22.21 -19.78 -38.14
N SER A 11 23.55 -19.72 -38.04
CA SER A 11 24.26 -19.71 -36.77
C SER A 11 23.98 -18.44 -35.95
N LEU A 12 23.91 -17.28 -36.61
CA LEU A 12 23.57 -16.01 -35.95
C LEU A 12 22.11 -15.98 -35.48
N LEU A 13 21.19 -16.59 -36.23
CA LEU A 13 19.77 -16.64 -35.90
C LEU A 13 19.47 -17.63 -34.77
N LEU A 14 20.18 -18.77 -34.74
CA LEU A 14 20.13 -19.72 -33.63
C LEU A 14 20.74 -19.13 -32.36
N LEU A 15 21.85 -18.39 -32.47
CA LEU A 15 22.47 -17.68 -31.35
C LEU A 15 21.56 -16.57 -30.82
N SER A 16 20.85 -15.83 -31.68
CA SER A 16 19.89 -14.82 -31.23
C SER A 16 18.70 -15.43 -30.50
N ILE A 17 18.17 -16.57 -30.98
CA ILE A 17 17.07 -17.29 -30.30
C ILE A 17 17.53 -17.86 -28.95
N PHE A 18 18.77 -18.36 -28.86
CA PHE A 18 19.35 -18.83 -27.59
C PHE A 18 19.57 -17.68 -26.60
N LEU A 19 20.03 -16.51 -27.06
CA LEU A 19 20.17 -15.33 -26.20
C LEU A 19 18.82 -14.76 -25.73
N THR A 20 17.76 -14.82 -26.55
CA THR A 20 16.43 -14.33 -26.12
C THR A 20 15.70 -15.30 -25.19
N THR A 21 16.01 -16.60 -25.23
CA THR A 21 15.43 -17.60 -24.31
C THR A 21 16.21 -17.73 -23.00
N ALA A 22 17.49 -17.35 -22.97
CA ALA A 22 18.29 -17.29 -21.75
C ALA A 22 18.01 -16.04 -20.88
N TYR A 23 17.25 -15.07 -21.42
CA TYR A 23 16.85 -13.81 -20.76
C TYR A 23 15.34 -13.64 -20.63
N SER A 24 14.56 -14.73 -20.71
CA SER A 24 13.22 -14.68 -20.12
C SER A 24 13.40 -14.71 -18.61
N ASP A 25 13.48 -13.53 -17.99
CA ASP A 25 13.27 -13.42 -16.55
C ASP A 25 11.99 -14.20 -16.24
N PRO A 26 12.01 -15.16 -15.29
CA PRO A 26 10.77 -15.79 -14.88
C PRO A 26 9.80 -14.67 -14.55
N VAL A 27 8.60 -14.73 -15.12
CA VAL A 27 7.48 -13.89 -14.66
C VAL A 27 7.16 -14.38 -13.25
N ALA A 28 7.96 -13.95 -12.30
CA ALA A 28 7.76 -14.17 -10.89
C ALA A 28 6.61 -13.25 -10.48
N GLY A 29 5.71 -13.70 -9.61
CA GLY A 29 4.65 -12.88 -9.02
C GLY A 29 5.15 -11.73 -8.13
N GLY A 30 6.37 -11.23 -8.39
CA GLY A 30 7.11 -10.24 -7.63
C GLY A 30 7.83 -10.86 -6.44
N GLU A 31 8.66 -10.05 -5.79
CA GLU A 31 9.42 -10.44 -4.58
C GLU A 31 8.50 -10.94 -3.44
N TYR A 32 7.23 -10.55 -3.46
CA TYR A 32 6.24 -10.87 -2.41
C TYR A 32 5.53 -12.20 -2.60
N HIS A 33 5.77 -12.90 -3.72
CA HIS A 33 5.17 -14.21 -4.02
C HIS A 33 6.22 -15.22 -4.50
N VAL A 34 7.43 -15.13 -3.96
CA VAL A 34 8.61 -15.87 -4.43
C VAL A 34 8.50 -17.39 -4.31
N GLU A 35 9.15 -18.07 -5.26
CA GLU A 35 9.39 -19.52 -5.41
C GLU A 35 8.17 -20.45 -5.51
N GLN A 36 6.94 -20.02 -5.19
CA GLN A 36 5.79 -20.93 -5.11
C GLN A 36 4.56 -20.54 -5.93
N GLN A 37 4.35 -19.27 -6.28
CA GLN A 37 3.17 -18.91 -7.08
C GLN A 37 3.36 -19.25 -8.55
N VAL A 38 3.05 -20.50 -8.87
CA VAL A 38 2.90 -20.98 -10.24
C VAL A 38 1.57 -20.43 -10.76
N CYS A 39 1.47 -20.14 -12.06
CA CYS A 39 0.22 -19.67 -12.66
C CYS A 39 -1.01 -20.53 -12.27
N SER A 40 -0.80 -21.80 -11.90
CA SER A 40 -1.83 -22.72 -11.42
C SER A 40 -2.51 -22.34 -10.11
N ASP A 41 -1.90 -21.49 -9.29
CA ASP A 41 -2.45 -21.08 -7.99
C ASP A 41 -3.55 -20.04 -8.17
N CYS A 42 -3.50 -19.31 -9.28
CA CYS A 42 -4.48 -18.29 -9.66
C CYS A 42 -5.36 -18.74 -10.83
N HIS A 43 -4.80 -19.54 -11.74
CA HIS A 43 -5.41 -19.93 -12.99
C HIS A 43 -5.56 -21.45 -13.15
N THR A 44 -6.50 -21.85 -13.99
CA THR A 44 -6.65 -23.23 -14.43
C THR A 44 -7.11 -23.29 -15.87
N THR A 45 -6.43 -24.09 -16.68
CA THR A 45 -6.81 -24.27 -18.09
C THR A 45 -8.05 -25.15 -18.24
N HIS A 46 -8.26 -26.10 -17.32
CA HIS A 46 -9.28 -27.14 -17.45
C HIS A 46 -10.22 -27.27 -16.24
N PHE A 47 -10.04 -26.43 -15.22
CA PHE A 47 -10.81 -26.48 -13.97
C PHE A 47 -10.85 -27.90 -13.36
N SER A 48 -9.75 -28.62 -13.50
CA SER A 48 -9.59 -30.00 -13.03
C SER A 48 -8.14 -30.28 -12.68
N GLN A 49 -7.92 -30.82 -11.50
CA GLN A 49 -6.65 -31.29 -10.96
C GLN A 49 -6.89 -32.68 -10.37
N HIS A 50 -6.30 -33.72 -10.96
CA HIS A 50 -6.52 -35.13 -10.58
C HIS A 50 -8.00 -35.57 -10.58
N GLY A 51 -8.78 -35.08 -11.55
CA GLY A 51 -10.19 -35.45 -11.72
C GLY A 51 -11.14 -34.77 -10.73
N ARG A 52 -10.67 -33.76 -9.99
CA ARG A 52 -11.44 -32.92 -9.07
C ARG A 52 -11.21 -31.45 -9.40
N PRO A 53 -12.09 -30.52 -8.97
CA PRO A 53 -11.77 -29.09 -9.04
C PRO A 53 -10.42 -28.79 -8.37
N PRO A 54 -9.63 -27.82 -8.89
CA PRO A 54 -8.39 -27.41 -8.26
C PRO A 54 -8.62 -26.98 -6.80
N VAL A 55 -7.61 -27.16 -5.95
CA VAL A 55 -7.67 -26.70 -4.55
C VAL A 55 -7.85 -25.17 -4.54
N GLY A 56 -8.74 -24.67 -3.67
CA GLY A 56 -9.05 -23.24 -3.58
C GLY A 56 -9.96 -22.69 -4.69
N ALA A 57 -10.42 -23.52 -5.63
CA ALA A 57 -11.29 -23.07 -6.71
C ALA A 57 -12.75 -22.90 -6.25
N GLU A 58 -13.38 -21.79 -6.63
CA GLU A 58 -14.80 -21.57 -6.36
C GLU A 58 -15.69 -22.47 -7.23
N PRO A 59 -16.79 -23.03 -6.70
CA PRO A 59 -17.72 -23.82 -7.51
C PRO A 59 -18.23 -23.06 -8.74
N GLY A 60 -18.32 -23.76 -9.89
CA GLY A 60 -18.89 -23.20 -11.11
C GLY A 60 -17.88 -22.57 -12.09
N GLY A 61 -16.58 -22.68 -11.84
CA GLY A 61 -15.55 -22.29 -12.79
C GLY A 61 -15.39 -23.26 -13.99
N PRO A 62 -14.42 -23.01 -14.91
CA PRO A 62 -13.45 -21.92 -14.85
C PRO A 62 -14.10 -20.56 -15.08
N PHE A 63 -13.53 -19.53 -14.45
CA PHE A 63 -14.02 -18.17 -14.61
C PHE A 63 -13.29 -17.43 -15.74
N ALA A 64 -13.72 -16.21 -16.03
CA ALA A 64 -13.07 -15.36 -17.04
C ALA A 64 -11.55 -15.27 -16.78
N LYS A 65 -10.76 -15.25 -17.86
CA LYS A 65 -9.28 -15.27 -17.80
C LYS A 65 -8.70 -16.51 -17.12
N LEU A 66 -9.44 -17.62 -17.15
CA LEU A 66 -9.02 -18.90 -16.59
C LEU A 66 -8.83 -18.86 -15.07
N LEU A 67 -9.44 -17.93 -14.35
CA LEU A 67 -9.25 -17.80 -12.90
C LEU A 67 -9.92 -18.94 -12.13
N LEU A 68 -9.38 -19.24 -10.95
CA LEU A 68 -9.97 -20.16 -9.97
C LEU A 68 -11.17 -19.58 -9.23
N ALA A 69 -11.35 -18.26 -9.24
CA ALA A 69 -12.45 -17.55 -8.58
C ALA A 69 -13.15 -16.55 -9.51
N SER A 70 -14.39 -16.18 -9.17
CA SER A 70 -15.27 -15.37 -10.01
C SER A 70 -14.84 -13.91 -10.14
N SER A 71 -13.94 -13.43 -9.27
CA SER A 71 -13.37 -12.08 -9.33
C SER A 71 -11.94 -12.08 -8.80
N SER A 72 -11.16 -11.05 -9.15
CA SER A 72 -9.79 -10.89 -8.63
C SER A 72 -9.77 -10.72 -7.12
N THR A 73 -10.72 -9.97 -6.54
CA THR A 73 -10.83 -9.83 -5.08
C THR A 73 -10.98 -11.19 -4.40
N LYS A 74 -11.92 -12.02 -4.86
CA LYS A 74 -12.12 -13.34 -4.26
C LYS A 74 -10.91 -14.25 -4.44
N LEU A 75 -10.27 -14.17 -5.59
CA LEU A 75 -9.06 -14.93 -5.86
C LEU A 75 -7.95 -14.60 -4.85
N CYS A 76 -7.69 -13.32 -4.58
CA CYS A 76 -6.70 -12.91 -3.60
C CYS A 76 -7.10 -13.31 -2.18
N LEU A 77 -8.38 -13.14 -1.83
CA LEU A 77 -8.89 -13.49 -0.51
C LEU A 77 -8.91 -15.00 -0.23
N ASN A 78 -8.71 -15.86 -1.23
CA ASN A 78 -8.50 -17.29 -0.99
C ASN A 78 -7.28 -17.59 -0.10
N CYS A 79 -6.29 -16.68 -0.07
CA CYS A 79 -5.14 -16.78 0.85
C CYS A 79 -5.12 -15.64 1.87
N HIS A 80 -5.56 -14.43 1.47
CA HIS A 80 -5.45 -13.22 2.28
C HIS A 80 -6.62 -12.95 3.25
N ASP A 81 -7.50 -13.93 3.49
CA ASP A 81 -8.62 -13.82 4.44
C ASP A 81 -8.26 -14.27 5.88
N GLY A 82 -6.99 -14.62 6.10
CA GLY A 82 -6.48 -15.12 7.38
C GLY A 82 -6.59 -16.64 7.55
N SER A 83 -7.06 -17.38 6.55
CA SER A 83 -7.04 -18.84 6.55
C SER A 83 -5.66 -19.45 6.26
N ASP A 84 -4.80 -18.71 5.54
CA ASP A 84 -3.43 -19.08 5.25
C ASP A 84 -2.45 -18.33 6.17
N VAL A 85 -1.68 -19.07 6.97
CA VAL A 85 -0.69 -18.49 7.91
C VAL A 85 0.53 -17.93 7.21
N ASP A 86 0.78 -18.36 5.97
CA ASP A 86 1.91 -17.91 5.15
C ASP A 86 1.55 -16.68 4.30
N ALA A 87 0.27 -16.27 4.32
CA ALA A 87 -0.21 -15.04 3.69
C ALA A 87 -0.62 -13.98 4.74
N PRO A 88 -0.41 -12.68 4.47
CA PRO A 88 -0.94 -11.63 5.33
C PRO A 88 -2.47 -11.55 5.23
N ASP A 89 -3.15 -11.61 6.37
CA ASP A 89 -4.59 -11.32 6.45
C ASP A 89 -4.84 -9.82 6.23
N VAL A 90 -5.78 -9.51 5.34
CA VAL A 90 -6.19 -8.13 5.03
C VAL A 90 -7.64 -7.81 5.44
N LEU A 91 -8.39 -8.76 5.98
CA LEU A 91 -9.81 -8.58 6.35
C LEU A 91 -10.03 -8.39 7.84
N THR A 92 -9.17 -8.93 8.69
CA THR A 92 -9.28 -8.73 10.13
C THR A 92 -8.09 -7.93 10.65
N PRO A 93 -8.24 -7.23 11.79
CA PRO A 93 -7.08 -6.79 12.54
C PRO A 93 -6.34 -8.03 13.01
N VAL A 94 -5.43 -8.50 12.16
CA VAL A 94 -4.37 -9.38 12.59
C VAL A 94 -3.53 -8.56 13.56
N SER A 95 -3.72 -8.80 14.85
CA SER A 95 -2.52 -9.00 15.67
C SER A 95 -1.81 -10.14 14.95
N THR A 96 -0.95 -9.83 13.98
CA THR A 96 -0.20 -10.89 13.30
C THR A 96 0.39 -11.71 14.44
N SER A 97 0.28 -13.03 14.41
CA SER A 97 0.72 -13.92 15.49
C SER A 97 2.23 -13.81 15.81
N TYR A 98 2.89 -12.75 15.32
CA TYR A 98 4.31 -12.53 15.11
C TYR A 98 4.79 -11.09 15.38
N SER A 99 3.98 -10.11 15.82
CA SER A 99 4.48 -8.73 16.05
C SER A 99 3.89 -7.99 17.27
N PRO A 100 4.70 -7.19 18.00
CA PRO A 100 4.21 -6.18 18.96
C PRO A 100 3.50 -4.98 18.28
N ASP A 101 3.50 -4.92 16.95
CA ASP A 101 2.77 -3.89 16.19
C ASP A 101 1.25 -4.19 16.21
N GLU A 102 0.43 -3.19 16.51
CA GLU A 102 -1.02 -3.33 16.66
C GLU A 102 -1.73 -3.78 15.36
N PHE A 103 -1.17 -3.41 14.18
CA PHE A 103 -1.72 -3.72 12.86
C PHE A 103 -0.64 -4.03 11.81
N SER A 104 -1.05 -4.66 10.69
CA SER A 104 -0.24 -4.72 9.47
C SER A 104 0.09 -3.30 8.97
N ALA A 105 1.18 -3.15 8.21
CA ALA A 105 1.59 -1.84 7.71
C ALA A 105 0.49 -1.10 6.90
N GLY A 106 -0.36 -1.86 6.19
CA GLY A 106 -1.45 -1.32 5.37
C GLY A 106 -2.80 -1.26 6.09
N GLY A 107 -2.90 -1.77 7.33
CA GLY A 107 -4.17 -1.96 8.03
C GLY A 107 -4.98 -3.13 7.47
N PHE A 108 -6.31 -3.04 7.57
CA PHE A 108 -7.24 -4.08 7.11
C PHE A 108 -8.52 -3.46 6.54
N PHE A 109 -9.21 -4.20 5.68
CA PHE A 109 -10.52 -3.87 5.17
C PHE A 109 -11.59 -4.29 6.17
N GLU A 110 -12.48 -3.40 6.57
CA GLU A 110 -13.63 -3.79 7.37
C GLU A 110 -14.58 -4.67 6.53
N TYR A 111 -15.05 -5.78 7.09
CA TYR A 111 -16.17 -6.51 6.50
C TYR A 111 -17.46 -5.71 6.69
N SER A 112 -17.74 -4.84 5.73
CA SER A 112 -18.82 -3.87 5.80
C SER A 112 -20.18 -4.42 5.36
N GLY A 113 -20.25 -5.71 5.02
CA GLY A 113 -21.50 -6.41 4.69
C GLY A 113 -22.20 -5.88 3.42
N GLY A 114 -21.45 -5.23 2.53
CA GLY A 114 -22.02 -4.63 1.32
C GLY A 114 -22.35 -3.13 1.43
N ILE A 115 -22.10 -2.51 2.59
CA ILE A 115 -22.36 -1.10 2.86
C ILE A 115 -21.04 -0.35 2.89
N GLN A 116 -20.98 0.90 2.43
CA GLN A 116 -19.74 1.67 2.51
C GLN A 116 -19.30 1.85 3.97
N SER A 117 -18.06 1.50 4.28
CA SER A 117 -17.44 1.74 5.58
C SER A 117 -16.94 3.17 5.71
N ALA A 118 -17.09 3.75 6.89
CA ALA A 118 -16.42 5.01 7.24
C ALA A 118 -14.95 4.80 7.65
N LYS A 119 -14.46 3.57 7.73
CA LYS A 119 -13.18 3.20 8.33
C LYS A 119 -12.06 2.89 7.34
N GLY A 120 -12.29 3.13 6.05
CA GLY A 120 -11.28 2.90 5.02
C GLY A 120 -11.89 2.61 3.66
N HIS A 121 -11.20 1.80 2.89
CA HIS A 121 -11.65 1.30 1.61
C HIS A 121 -12.53 0.06 1.76
N ASP A 122 -13.45 -0.14 0.81
CA ASP A 122 -14.25 -1.36 0.69
C ASP A 122 -13.94 -2.07 -0.63
N LEU A 123 -13.80 -3.39 -0.59
CA LEU A 123 -13.57 -4.20 -1.79
C LEU A 123 -14.90 -4.63 -2.42
N GLY A 124 -15.01 -4.47 -3.74
CA GLY A 124 -16.12 -5.04 -4.51
C GLY A 124 -17.46 -4.30 -4.41
N LEU A 125 -17.52 -3.11 -3.80
CA LEU A 125 -18.77 -2.36 -3.65
C LEU A 125 -19.02 -1.38 -4.81
N LEU A 126 -20.29 -1.26 -5.21
CA LEU A 126 -20.78 -0.22 -6.11
C LEU A 126 -21.95 0.55 -5.49
N PRO A 127 -21.98 1.89 -5.62
CA PRO A 127 -20.87 2.76 -6.07
C PRO A 127 -19.91 3.06 -4.91
N ALA A 128 -18.61 2.74 -5.03
CA ALA A 128 -17.62 3.31 -4.11
C ALA A 128 -17.36 4.76 -4.54
N GLN A 129 -17.88 5.71 -3.77
CA GLN A 129 -17.51 7.11 -3.93
C GLN A 129 -16.06 7.26 -3.46
N VAL A 130 -15.20 7.80 -4.32
CA VAL A 130 -13.82 8.16 -3.94
C VAL A 130 -13.89 9.55 -3.29
N PRO A 131 -13.65 9.67 -1.97
CA PRO A 131 -13.69 10.97 -1.32
C PRO A 131 -12.62 11.89 -1.91
N LEU A 132 -12.90 13.19 -1.96
CA LEU A 132 -11.96 14.21 -2.44
C LEU A 132 -11.38 13.85 -3.82
N SER A 133 -12.27 13.44 -4.74
CA SER A 133 -11.90 13.05 -6.10
C SER A 133 -12.80 13.71 -7.15
N GLY A 134 -12.23 14.01 -8.31
CA GLY A 134 -12.93 14.32 -9.56
C GLY A 134 -13.22 13.10 -10.42
N MET A 135 -12.78 11.91 -10.03
CA MET A 135 -12.94 10.68 -10.79
C MET A 135 -14.37 10.14 -10.68
N ALA A 136 -14.76 9.38 -11.72
CA ALA A 136 -15.98 8.57 -11.66
C ALA A 136 -15.84 7.49 -10.58
N ALA A 137 -16.97 7.14 -9.93
CA ALA A 137 -17.03 6.02 -9.02
C ALA A 137 -16.52 4.74 -9.70
N SER A 138 -15.74 3.94 -8.98
CA SER A 138 -15.13 2.71 -9.49
C SER A 138 -15.24 1.59 -8.44
N ILE A 139 -15.19 0.34 -8.89
CA ILE A 139 -15.09 -0.81 -7.98
C ILE A 139 -13.64 -0.96 -7.57
N LEU A 140 -13.38 -0.89 -6.26
CA LEU A 140 -12.05 -1.24 -5.76
C LEU A 140 -11.90 -2.76 -5.67
N SER A 141 -10.76 -3.26 -6.11
CA SER A 141 -10.32 -4.64 -5.98
C SER A 141 -8.87 -4.66 -5.53
N CYS A 142 -8.35 -5.82 -5.10
CA CYS A 142 -6.93 -5.97 -4.80
C CYS A 142 -6.05 -5.52 -5.99
N THR A 143 -6.50 -5.85 -7.21
CA THR A 143 -5.83 -5.48 -8.46
C THR A 143 -5.97 -4.01 -8.85
N SER A 144 -6.71 -3.19 -8.10
CA SER A 144 -6.74 -1.74 -8.31
C SER A 144 -5.44 -1.09 -7.81
N CYS A 145 -4.85 -1.64 -6.75
CA CYS A 145 -3.63 -1.13 -6.14
C CYS A 145 -2.41 -2.01 -6.41
N HIS A 146 -2.59 -3.34 -6.51
CA HIS A 146 -1.50 -4.29 -6.70
C HIS A 146 -1.43 -4.86 -8.12
N ASP A 147 -0.23 -5.19 -8.58
CA ASP A 147 0.00 -5.99 -9.78
C ASP A 147 0.05 -7.47 -9.42
N PRO A 148 -0.95 -8.27 -9.83
CA PRO A 148 -1.00 -9.70 -9.50
C PRO A 148 0.08 -10.51 -10.22
N HIS A 149 0.72 -9.97 -11.26
CA HIS A 149 1.85 -10.63 -11.94
C HIS A 149 3.20 -10.17 -11.40
N GLY A 150 3.20 -9.42 -10.30
CA GLY A 150 4.41 -8.88 -9.71
C GLY A 150 4.89 -7.62 -10.40
N ASN A 151 5.68 -6.85 -9.65
CA ASN A 151 6.59 -5.86 -10.17
C ASN A 151 7.69 -5.66 -9.14
N GLU A 152 8.58 -4.71 -9.40
CA GLU A 152 9.68 -4.43 -8.48
C GLU A 152 9.21 -3.57 -7.28
N ASN A 153 8.07 -2.87 -7.36
CA ASN A 153 7.63 -1.94 -6.31
C ASN A 153 7.28 -2.67 -5.00
N TYR A 154 7.39 -1.92 -3.90
CA TYR A 154 6.94 -2.34 -2.59
C TYR A 154 5.55 -2.99 -2.65
N ARG A 155 5.45 -4.21 -2.12
CA ARG A 155 4.26 -5.09 -2.12
C ARG A 155 3.57 -5.23 -3.48
N ASN A 156 4.31 -5.24 -4.58
CA ASN A 156 3.76 -5.25 -5.94
C ASN A 156 2.79 -4.09 -6.21
N LEU A 157 2.92 -2.96 -5.52
CA LEU A 157 2.05 -1.82 -5.77
C LEU A 157 2.21 -1.39 -7.24
N LYS A 158 1.09 -1.08 -7.86
CA LYS A 158 1.09 -0.47 -9.19
C LYS A 158 1.72 0.90 -9.06
N SER A 159 2.54 1.27 -10.02
CA SER A 159 3.07 2.63 -10.11
C SER A 159 1.97 3.69 -10.27
N ARG A 160 0.83 3.30 -10.84
CA ARG A 160 -0.36 4.14 -11.04
C ARG A 160 -1.64 3.36 -10.73
N PRO A 161 -2.25 3.54 -9.55
CA PRO A 161 -3.47 2.82 -9.16
C PRO A 161 -4.72 3.47 -9.76
N GLY A 162 -4.68 4.78 -10.04
CA GLY A 162 -5.73 5.52 -10.72
C GLY A 162 -5.64 5.38 -12.23
N SER A 163 -6.61 4.70 -12.85
CA SER A 163 -6.74 4.62 -14.32
C SER A 163 -7.80 5.56 -14.88
N GLY A 164 -8.28 6.52 -14.08
CA GLY A 164 -9.39 7.41 -14.46
C GLY A 164 -8.90 8.60 -15.30
N ALA A 165 -9.79 9.11 -16.16
CA ALA A 165 -9.59 10.32 -16.95
C ALA A 165 -9.50 11.64 -16.14
N GLY A 166 -9.29 11.53 -14.81
CA GLY A 166 -8.94 12.68 -13.97
C GLY A 166 -7.60 13.24 -14.39
N THR A 167 -7.33 14.50 -14.06
CA THR A 167 -6.05 15.15 -14.38
C THR A 167 -4.92 14.24 -13.90
N PRO A 168 -4.05 13.72 -14.78
CA PRO A 168 -2.94 12.89 -14.35
C PRO A 168 -2.18 13.69 -13.30
N VAL A 169 -2.08 13.19 -12.08
CA VAL A 169 -1.08 13.74 -11.18
C VAL A 169 0.22 13.47 -11.92
N VAL A 170 0.97 14.55 -12.20
CA VAL A 170 2.30 14.40 -12.78
C VAL A 170 3.15 13.85 -11.66
N LEU A 171 3.06 12.53 -11.44
CA LEU A 171 4.13 11.77 -10.84
C LEU A 171 5.36 12.15 -11.65
N SER A 172 6.36 12.69 -10.96
CA SER A 172 7.63 13.04 -11.55
C SER A 172 8.15 11.75 -12.19
N ASN A 173 7.99 11.63 -13.51
CA ASN A 173 8.45 10.46 -14.25
C ASN A 173 9.91 10.22 -13.83
N PRO A 174 10.23 9.11 -13.14
CA PRO A 174 9.71 7.76 -13.35
C PRO A 174 8.38 7.39 -12.65
N PRO A 175 7.79 6.20 -12.94
CA PRO A 175 6.81 5.52 -12.06
C PRO A 175 7.22 5.60 -10.59
N LEU A 176 6.28 5.42 -9.64
CA LEU A 176 6.59 5.40 -8.20
C LEU A 176 7.97 4.78 -8.00
N PRO A 177 8.94 5.55 -7.46
CA PRO A 177 10.25 4.98 -7.28
C PRO A 177 10.10 3.71 -6.45
N MET A 178 10.79 2.66 -6.88
CA MET A 178 11.21 1.51 -6.08
C MET A 178 11.57 1.87 -4.63
N ASP A 179 12.00 3.12 -4.44
CA ASP A 179 12.49 3.67 -3.20
C ASP A 179 11.46 4.47 -2.39
N THR A 180 10.16 4.46 -2.73
CA THR A 180 9.12 5.18 -1.95
C THR A 180 9.04 4.69 -0.50
N VAL A 181 9.39 3.43 -0.28
CA VAL A 181 9.42 2.76 1.03
C VAL A 181 10.75 2.02 1.16
N PHE A 182 11.35 2.05 2.35
CA PHE A 182 12.41 1.13 2.73
C PHE A 182 11.84 0.03 3.63
N GLU A 183 12.24 -1.20 3.35
CA GLU A 183 11.98 -2.36 4.19
C GLU A 183 13.24 -2.78 4.94
N GLN A 184 13.11 -3.12 6.23
CA GLN A 184 14.21 -3.71 6.99
C GLN A 184 14.44 -5.18 6.58
N VAL A 185 13.35 -5.90 6.36
CA VAL A 185 13.30 -7.31 6.00
C VAL A 185 12.45 -7.43 4.73
N ARG A 186 13.04 -7.99 3.67
CA ARG A 186 12.32 -8.30 2.44
C ARG A 186 11.53 -9.61 2.58
N PRO A 187 10.38 -9.74 1.90
CA PRO A 187 9.67 -11.01 1.82
C PRO A 187 10.54 -12.12 1.20
N ASP A 188 10.44 -13.34 1.72
CA ASP A 188 11.07 -14.54 1.13
C ASP A 188 10.08 -15.71 0.96
N GLY A 189 8.78 -15.43 1.09
CA GLY A 189 7.70 -16.42 1.05
C GLY A 189 7.59 -17.29 2.31
N ARG A 190 8.47 -17.11 3.30
CA ARG A 190 8.50 -17.89 4.56
C ARG A 190 8.52 -16.99 5.80
N ASN A 191 8.60 -15.68 5.61
CA ASN A 191 8.72 -14.69 6.68
C ASN A 191 7.59 -13.63 6.73
N PRO A 192 6.32 -13.95 6.41
CA PRO A 192 5.27 -12.94 6.31
C PRO A 192 5.08 -12.14 7.61
N GLY A 193 5.21 -12.79 8.78
CA GLY A 193 5.14 -12.09 10.07
C GLY A 193 6.19 -10.99 10.28
N GLN A 194 7.35 -11.07 9.60
CA GLN A 194 8.39 -10.06 9.65
C GLN A 194 8.28 -9.04 8.51
N ALA A 195 7.91 -9.49 7.31
CA ALA A 195 7.83 -8.64 6.14
C ALA A 195 6.62 -7.68 6.19
N TYR A 196 5.49 -8.11 6.76
CA TYR A 196 4.23 -7.36 6.67
C TYR A 196 3.93 -6.43 7.85
N ARG A 197 4.72 -6.50 8.93
CA ARG A 197 4.55 -5.70 10.15
C ARG A 197 4.84 -4.22 9.94
N LEU A 198 4.17 -3.35 10.70
CA LEU A 198 4.32 -1.89 10.60
C LEU A 198 5.76 -1.42 10.85
N SER A 199 6.45 -2.04 11.82
CA SER A 199 7.83 -1.70 12.15
C SER A 199 8.84 -2.07 11.07
N ASN A 200 8.47 -2.89 10.08
CA ASN A 200 9.36 -3.27 8.98
C ASN A 200 9.55 -2.17 7.94
N ILE A 201 8.74 -1.10 7.99
CA ILE A 201 8.73 -0.10 6.93
C ILE A 201 9.09 1.29 7.40
N SER A 202 9.69 2.06 6.51
CA SER A 202 9.90 3.50 6.65
C SER A 202 9.69 4.16 5.30
N TYR A 203 9.23 5.41 5.29
CA TYR A 203 8.80 6.08 4.07
C TYR A 203 9.86 7.07 3.60
N ARG A 204 10.09 7.13 2.30
CA ARG A 204 11.01 8.08 1.68
C ARG A 204 10.26 9.27 1.11
N SER A 205 9.46 9.06 0.07
CA SER A 205 8.75 10.12 -0.64
C SER A 205 7.59 9.57 -1.48
N ASP A 206 6.78 10.49 -2.01
CA ASP A 206 5.82 10.28 -3.11
C ASP A 206 4.61 9.37 -2.83
N MET A 207 4.47 8.83 -1.62
CA MET A 207 3.30 8.02 -1.26
C MET A 207 2.00 8.82 -1.32
N SER A 208 2.00 10.10 -0.91
CA SER A 208 0.81 10.96 -1.05
C SER A 208 0.41 11.17 -2.52
N LYS A 209 1.39 11.25 -3.43
CA LYS A 209 1.12 11.37 -4.87
C LYS A 209 0.50 10.10 -5.43
N TRP A 210 0.89 8.92 -4.92
CA TRP A 210 0.24 7.66 -5.27
C TRP A 210 -1.23 7.64 -4.87
N CYS A 211 -1.53 8.06 -3.63
CA CYS A 211 -2.92 8.19 -3.15
C CYS A 211 -3.70 9.20 -4.00
N ALA A 212 -3.06 10.30 -4.41
CA ALA A 212 -3.68 11.36 -5.20
C ALA A 212 -4.04 10.95 -6.64
N GLU A 213 -3.54 9.82 -7.16
CA GLU A 213 -3.99 9.27 -8.45
C GLU A 213 -5.48 8.86 -8.39
N CYS A 214 -6.01 8.60 -7.20
CA CYS A 214 -7.44 8.41 -6.95
C CYS A 214 -8.06 9.63 -6.24
N HIS A 215 -7.36 10.22 -5.29
CA HIS A 215 -7.82 11.34 -4.47
C HIS A 215 -7.26 12.68 -4.97
N ASP A 216 -7.52 13.03 -6.23
CA ASP A 216 -6.91 14.19 -6.93
C ASP A 216 -7.24 15.56 -6.32
N ARG A 217 -8.20 15.65 -5.38
CA ARG A 217 -8.52 16.86 -4.61
C ARG A 217 -8.03 16.81 -3.16
N ALA A 218 -7.31 15.76 -2.78
CA ALA A 218 -6.71 15.62 -1.45
C ALA A 218 -5.31 16.24 -1.36
N LEU A 219 -4.67 16.58 -2.48
CA LEU A 219 -3.44 17.37 -2.45
C LEU A 219 -3.76 18.82 -2.08
N PRO A 220 -2.93 19.46 -1.24
CA PRO A 220 -3.19 20.82 -0.79
C PRO A 220 -3.13 21.81 -1.97
N ASN A 221 -3.98 22.84 -1.91
CA ASN A 221 -3.81 24.01 -2.77
C ASN A 221 -2.49 24.73 -2.43
N PRO A 222 -1.89 25.47 -3.38
CA PRO A 222 -0.71 26.29 -3.11
C PRO A 222 -0.92 27.22 -1.92
N LEU A 223 0.11 27.37 -1.09
CA LEU A 223 0.12 28.29 0.05
C LEU A 223 -0.42 29.68 -0.39
N GLY A 224 -1.43 30.19 0.33
CA GLY A 224 -1.99 31.52 0.10
C GLY A 224 -3.15 31.63 -0.90
N THR A 225 -3.67 30.51 -1.43
CA THR A 225 -4.95 30.53 -2.18
C THR A 225 -6.15 30.36 -1.25
N LEU A 226 -7.16 31.23 -1.41
CA LEU A 226 -8.41 31.17 -0.63
C LEU A 226 -9.30 29.98 -1.06
N PRO A 227 -10.10 29.39 -0.15
CA PRO A 227 -10.22 29.78 1.26
C PRO A 227 -8.93 29.48 2.03
N ALA A 228 -8.60 30.32 3.02
CA ALA A 228 -7.37 30.31 3.83
C ALA A 228 -7.20 29.05 4.71
N HIS A 229 -7.96 28.00 4.41
CA HIS A 229 -7.91 26.69 4.99
C HIS A 229 -7.76 25.72 3.82
N PHE A 230 -6.71 24.92 3.85
CA PHE A 230 -6.48 23.90 2.84
C PHE A 230 -7.75 23.03 2.66
N GLN A 231 -8.05 22.62 1.42
CA GLN A 231 -9.14 21.66 1.18
C GLN A 231 -8.88 20.30 1.89
N ALA A 232 -7.62 20.01 2.19
CA ALA A 232 -7.14 18.88 2.95
C ALA A 232 -5.85 19.26 3.71
N HIS A 233 -5.48 18.56 4.79
CA HIS A 233 -4.23 18.82 5.51
C HIS A 233 -3.01 18.75 4.56
N PRO A 234 -2.00 19.63 4.70
CA PRO A 234 -0.79 19.55 3.89
C PRO A 234 -0.15 18.16 3.91
N ALA A 235 0.30 17.72 2.74
CA ALA A 235 1.03 16.47 2.53
C ALA A 235 2.27 16.75 1.68
N ASP A 236 3.33 15.96 1.87
CA ASP A 236 4.66 16.14 1.27
C ASP A 236 5.27 17.53 1.58
N VAL A 237 4.97 18.05 2.79
CA VAL A 237 5.53 19.32 3.30
C VAL A 237 6.36 19.01 4.55
N SER A 238 7.60 19.51 4.57
CA SER A 238 8.49 19.31 5.72
C SER A 238 8.02 20.06 6.96
N ILE A 239 8.29 19.49 8.14
CA ILE A 239 7.99 20.10 9.45
C ILE A 239 8.61 21.51 9.53
N ALA A 240 9.86 21.67 9.11
CA ALA A 240 10.56 22.97 9.10
C ALA A 240 9.88 24.00 8.18
N SER A 241 9.51 23.58 6.96
CA SER A 241 8.81 24.48 6.01
C SER A 241 7.39 24.81 6.43
N GLY A 242 6.80 24.01 7.34
CA GLY A 242 5.48 24.24 7.92
C GLY A 242 5.45 25.38 8.96
N ALA A 243 6.59 26.02 9.25
CA ALA A 243 6.64 27.20 10.11
C ALA A 243 5.68 28.30 9.62
N GLY A 244 4.61 28.55 10.38
CA GLY A 244 3.50 29.45 9.99
C GLY A 244 2.16 28.75 9.76
N LEU A 245 2.13 27.41 9.72
CA LEU A 245 0.93 26.57 9.66
C LEU A 245 0.60 25.97 11.03
N HIS A 246 0.88 26.71 12.11
CA HIS A 246 0.72 26.26 13.50
C HIS A 246 1.55 25.02 13.87
N VAL A 247 2.67 24.76 13.17
CA VAL A 247 3.59 23.66 13.50
C VAL A 247 4.56 24.09 14.61
N ASP A 248 4.76 23.23 15.60
CA ASP A 248 5.79 23.33 16.64
C ASP A 248 6.91 22.33 16.34
N GLU A 249 7.92 22.79 15.60
CA GLU A 249 9.09 21.99 15.23
C GLU A 249 9.85 21.48 16.47
N GLN A 250 9.96 22.29 17.53
CA GLN A 250 10.68 21.88 18.74
C GLN A 250 9.97 20.74 19.45
N HIS A 251 8.64 20.80 19.54
CA HIS A 251 7.82 19.72 20.08
C HIS A 251 7.93 18.43 19.24
N TRP A 252 7.87 18.55 17.91
CA TRP A 252 8.07 17.42 17.00
C TRP A 252 9.42 16.73 17.25
N LEU A 253 10.51 17.50 17.30
CA LEU A 253 11.86 16.99 17.53
C LEU A 253 12.02 16.38 18.92
N ALA A 254 11.43 17.00 19.95
CA ALA A 254 11.49 16.51 21.32
C ALA A 254 10.77 15.16 21.49
N GLY A 255 9.65 14.95 20.79
CA GLY A 255 8.93 13.68 20.82
C GLY A 255 8.32 13.32 22.16
N THR A 256 8.01 14.32 22.98
CA THR A 256 7.51 14.17 24.34
C THR A 256 6.46 15.25 24.60
N GLY A 257 5.57 15.04 25.58
CA GLY A 257 4.51 16.00 25.91
C GLY A 257 3.21 15.73 25.16
N SER A 258 2.42 16.78 24.88
CA SER A 258 1.09 16.67 24.28
C SER A 258 1.09 15.82 23.00
N GLY A 259 0.21 14.82 22.94
CA GLY A 259 0.06 13.94 21.78
C GLY A 259 1.02 12.75 21.69
N PHE A 260 2.09 12.74 22.49
CA PHE A 260 3.03 11.63 22.56
C PHE A 260 2.70 10.73 23.76
N GLY A 261 2.51 9.45 23.49
CA GLY A 261 2.21 8.42 24.48
C GLY A 261 2.84 7.07 24.13
N PRO A 262 2.86 6.12 25.07
CA PRO A 262 3.51 4.83 24.89
C PRO A 262 2.69 3.84 24.05
N ALA A 263 1.37 3.99 23.99
CA ALA A 263 0.46 3.06 23.34
C ALA A 263 -0.76 3.79 22.78
N THR A 264 -1.28 3.30 21.67
CA THR A 264 -2.54 3.77 21.10
C THR A 264 -3.68 3.08 21.84
N GLY A 265 -4.78 3.78 22.14
CA GLY A 265 -5.97 3.09 22.62
C GLY A 265 -5.99 2.77 24.12
N ASP A 266 -4.96 3.13 24.88
CA ASP A 266 -4.78 2.76 26.29
C ASP A 266 -5.64 3.58 27.27
N GLY A 267 -6.38 4.56 26.76
CA GLY A 267 -7.25 5.46 27.54
C GLY A 267 -6.49 6.58 28.26
N ALA A 268 -5.17 6.66 28.11
CA ALA A 268 -4.37 7.81 28.50
C ALA A 268 -4.24 8.79 27.32
N PRO A 269 -3.96 10.09 27.56
CA PRO A 269 -3.72 11.02 26.47
C PRO A 269 -2.38 10.74 25.78
N GLY A 270 -2.41 10.51 24.47
CA GLY A 270 -1.22 10.49 23.63
C GLY A 270 -1.00 9.13 22.98
N ILE A 271 -0.46 9.15 21.77
CA ILE A 271 -0.16 7.92 21.01
C ILE A 271 1.33 7.84 20.68
N PRO A 272 1.85 6.67 20.26
CA PRO A 272 3.18 6.57 19.68
C PRO A 272 3.35 7.55 18.52
N ARG A 273 4.60 7.91 18.23
CA ARG A 273 4.91 8.86 17.17
C ARG A 273 4.24 8.44 15.85
N VAL A 274 3.54 9.38 15.21
CA VAL A 274 2.95 9.18 13.88
C VAL A 274 4.02 8.90 12.84
N ARG A 275 3.64 8.21 11.77
CA ARG A 275 4.55 7.96 10.66
C ARG A 275 4.94 9.26 9.96
N PHE A 276 6.13 9.29 9.40
CA PHE A 276 6.61 10.39 8.58
C PHE A 276 7.44 9.83 7.43
N GLN A 277 7.63 10.63 6.39
CA GLN A 277 8.56 10.32 5.32
C GLN A 277 9.83 11.17 5.40
N THR A 278 10.93 10.63 4.90
CA THR A 278 12.24 11.29 4.90
C THR A 278 12.83 11.26 3.49
N PRO A 279 12.54 12.25 2.62
CA PRO A 279 12.90 12.20 1.19
C PRO A 279 14.38 12.01 0.90
N SER A 280 15.24 12.57 1.76
CA SER A 280 16.69 12.53 1.66
C SER A 280 17.33 11.30 2.30
N ALA A 281 16.55 10.39 2.91
CA ALA A 281 17.11 9.23 3.57
C ALA A 281 17.78 8.28 2.56
N PRO A 282 19.03 7.86 2.80
CA PRO A 282 19.72 6.90 1.92
C PRO A 282 19.37 5.43 2.20
N ASN A 283 18.73 5.13 3.33
CA ASN A 283 18.41 3.77 3.76
C ASN A 283 17.32 3.77 4.86
N TYR A 284 16.87 2.56 5.21
CA TYR A 284 15.86 2.30 6.25
C TYR A 284 16.19 2.99 7.60
N GLU A 285 17.41 2.86 8.10
CA GLU A 285 17.75 3.41 9.42
C GLU A 285 17.71 4.94 9.42
N ALA A 286 18.22 5.58 8.36
CA ALA A 286 18.16 7.02 8.21
C ALA A 286 16.72 7.53 8.02
N ALA A 287 15.86 6.75 7.38
CA ALA A 287 14.45 7.13 7.15
C ALA A 287 13.61 7.17 8.43
N ARG A 288 14.08 6.54 9.51
CA ARG A 288 13.43 6.55 10.84
C ARG A 288 13.91 7.66 11.76
N LEU A 289 14.90 8.45 11.34
CA LEU A 289 15.43 9.53 12.17
C LEU A 289 14.51 10.74 12.13
N VAL A 290 14.13 11.19 13.33
CA VAL A 290 13.34 12.41 13.51
C VAL A 290 14.22 13.63 13.17
N SER A 291 13.72 14.50 12.30
CA SER A 291 14.40 15.70 11.84
C SER A 291 13.40 16.79 11.40
N PRO A 292 13.85 18.04 11.24
CA PRO A 292 13.02 19.11 10.69
C PRO A 292 12.62 18.87 9.23
N THR A 293 13.35 18.02 8.51
CA THR A 293 13.08 17.69 7.11
C THR A 293 12.14 16.50 6.96
N ASN A 294 11.65 15.91 8.05
CA ASN A 294 10.58 14.93 7.96
C ASN A 294 9.35 15.60 7.35
N GLU A 295 8.60 14.86 6.54
CA GLU A 295 7.37 15.36 5.92
C GLU A 295 6.15 14.58 6.43
N VAL A 296 5.05 15.32 6.58
CA VAL A 296 3.72 14.74 6.76
C VAL A 296 3.24 14.24 5.40
N PHE A 297 2.67 13.06 5.35
CA PHE A 297 2.16 12.44 4.13
C PHE A 297 0.84 11.72 4.43
N CYS A 298 0.12 11.22 3.42
CA CYS A 298 -1.21 10.63 3.64
C CYS A 298 -1.20 9.51 4.70
N GLU A 299 -0.21 8.60 4.67
CA GLU A 299 -0.14 7.53 5.67
C GLU A 299 0.48 7.94 7.00
N THR A 300 0.90 9.20 7.20
CA THR A 300 1.16 9.72 8.56
C THR A 300 -0.01 9.43 9.47
N CYS A 301 -1.22 9.63 8.94
CA CYS A 301 -2.46 9.52 9.69
C CYS A 301 -3.35 8.34 9.25
N HIS A 302 -3.27 7.91 7.99
CA HIS A 302 -4.21 6.94 7.44
C HIS A 302 -3.55 5.60 7.13
N PHE A 303 -4.26 4.50 7.32
CA PHE A 303 -3.93 3.20 6.73
C PHE A 303 -4.49 3.09 5.32
N ALA A 304 -3.73 2.49 4.40
CA ALA A 304 -4.10 2.37 3.00
C ALA A 304 -5.34 1.48 2.77
N HIS A 305 -5.51 0.39 3.52
CA HIS A 305 -6.70 -0.46 3.43
C HIS A 305 -7.84 0.08 4.29
N GLY A 306 -7.54 0.40 5.54
CA GLY A 306 -8.51 0.79 6.55
C GLY A 306 -8.03 0.44 7.96
N SER A 307 -8.88 0.72 8.95
CA SER A 307 -8.54 0.54 10.36
C SER A 307 -9.79 0.24 11.19
N PRO A 308 -9.69 0.03 12.51
CA PRO A 308 -10.86 -0.01 13.40
C PRO A 308 -11.53 1.35 13.58
N TYR A 309 -10.92 2.44 13.09
CA TYR A 309 -11.27 3.82 13.35
C TYR A 309 -11.74 4.55 12.09
N GLU A 310 -12.52 5.62 12.28
CA GLU A 310 -13.03 6.41 11.15
C GLU A 310 -11.91 6.99 10.29
N ALA A 311 -12.21 7.19 9.00
CA ALA A 311 -11.30 7.63 7.96
C ALA A 311 -10.05 6.75 7.79
N GLY A 312 -10.04 5.51 8.30
CA GLY A 312 -8.87 4.65 8.25
C GLY A 312 -7.72 5.16 9.12
N ALA A 313 -8.01 5.91 10.18
CA ALA A 313 -6.99 6.53 11.03
C ALA A 313 -6.07 5.49 11.72
N THR A 314 -4.84 5.87 12.03
CA THR A 314 -3.89 5.04 12.81
C THR A 314 -4.13 5.08 14.32
N TRP A 315 -5.14 5.84 14.76
CA TRP A 315 -5.48 6.07 16.16
C TRP A 315 -7.00 6.10 16.32
N PRO A 316 -7.54 6.09 17.55
CA PRO A 316 -8.97 6.20 17.88
C PRO A 316 -9.67 7.50 17.46
N PHE A 317 -9.46 7.97 16.24
CA PHE A 317 -10.12 9.10 15.64
C PHE A 317 -11.63 8.89 15.62
N LYS A 318 -12.34 9.83 16.26
CA LYS A 318 -13.80 9.79 16.43
C LYS A 318 -14.31 8.47 17.01
N SER A 319 -13.50 7.80 17.84
CA SER A 319 -13.94 6.62 18.57
C SER A 319 -14.65 7.04 19.87
N PRO A 320 -15.93 6.67 20.08
CA PRO A 320 -16.65 7.04 21.30
C PRO A 320 -16.00 6.51 22.59
N GLY A 321 -15.20 5.44 22.49
CA GLY A 321 -14.57 4.77 23.63
C GLY A 321 -13.19 5.32 24.03
N ASN A 322 -12.58 6.17 23.20
CA ASN A 322 -11.28 6.76 23.53
C ASN A 322 -11.17 8.18 22.94
N ILE A 323 -11.70 9.14 23.71
CA ILE A 323 -11.59 10.58 23.39
C ILE A 323 -10.22 11.16 23.76
N ALA A 324 -9.43 10.46 24.59
CA ALA A 324 -8.14 10.94 25.06
C ALA A 324 -7.12 11.04 23.91
N ASP A 325 -7.19 10.09 22.97
CA ASP A 325 -6.31 10.03 21.80
C ASP A 325 -6.81 10.77 20.58
N ALA A 326 -8.06 11.26 20.59
CA ALA A 326 -8.73 11.75 19.38
C ALA A 326 -7.93 12.85 18.64
N MET A 327 -7.21 13.68 19.38
CA MET A 327 -6.37 14.77 18.86
C MET A 327 -4.86 14.51 18.99
N ALA A 328 -4.46 13.41 19.63
CA ALA A 328 -3.06 13.13 19.93
C ALA A 328 -2.11 13.23 18.72
N PRO A 329 -2.41 12.65 17.55
CA PRO A 329 -1.52 12.79 16.39
C PRO A 329 -1.37 14.24 15.90
N CYS A 330 -2.44 15.05 15.95
CA CYS A 330 -2.35 16.48 15.63
C CYS A 330 -1.43 17.20 16.62
N GLN A 331 -1.54 16.84 17.90
CA GLN A 331 -0.75 17.45 18.96
C GLN A 331 0.75 17.18 18.83
N GLN A 332 1.16 16.06 18.22
CA GLN A 332 2.57 15.75 17.99
C GLN A 332 3.28 16.77 17.08
N CYS A 333 2.55 17.42 16.17
CA CYS A 333 3.09 18.42 15.25
C CYS A 333 2.73 19.85 15.66
N HIS A 334 1.60 20.05 16.33
CA HIS A 334 1.03 21.39 16.57
C HIS A 334 1.18 21.90 18.00
N ASN A 335 1.15 21.01 19.00
CA ASN A 335 1.24 21.35 20.43
C ASN A 335 0.29 22.50 20.86
N GLN A 336 -1.01 22.40 20.54
CA GLN A 336 -2.02 23.47 20.71
C GLN A 336 -3.27 23.06 21.49
#